data_AF-A0A1G1BY65-F1
#
_entry.id   AF-A0A1G1BY65-F1
#
_cell.length_a   1.000
_cell.length_b   1.000
_cell.length_c   1.000
_cell.angle_alpha   90.00
_cell.angle_beta   90.00
_cell.angle_gamma   90.00
#
_symmetry.space_group_name_H-M   'P 1'
#
loop_
_entity.id
_entity.type
_entity.pdbx_description
1 polymer ?
#
loop_
_entity_poly.entity_id
_entity_poly.type
_entity_poly.pdbx_seq_one_letter_code
_entity_poly.pdbx_strand_id
1 'polypeptide(L)'
;MHPRLRRIALLTSCALVAALFIAPDAGARERSRSGSVTGGRGKSGTFERNVKRERDASHRDTTVNTDKGQGSRTVDTEKDREEGTATRNATTTLPNGKTAASQTTTTRNDDGTVTIHRDNTGPNGQTSSMDKTATKNDDGTVSVHADHNLPNGETATVDKTLAKTDTGRTATGTYTTSTGKNGTLETDVVNADGSRSKTTYVQTDDGKTWQRVVTTTAGDGTVTRTVTVVDPNDVPHERTATTTVTTEPPQTDPAH
;
A
#
# COMPACT_ATOMS: atom_id res chain seq x y z
N MET A 1 -66.91 -27.99 -32.67
CA MET A 1 -67.43 -29.35 -32.38
C MET A 1 -66.52 -30.00 -31.33
N HIS A 2 -67.06 -30.25 -30.14
CA HIS A 2 -66.54 -31.22 -29.16
C HIS A 2 -66.89 -32.65 -29.64
N PRO A 3 -66.15 -33.72 -29.26
CA PRO A 3 -66.23 -34.39 -27.93
C PRO A 3 -64.83 -34.70 -27.33
N ARG A 4 -64.55 -34.56 -26.02
CA ARG A 4 -65.03 -35.20 -24.78
C ARG A 4 -64.22 -36.45 -24.33
N LEU A 5 -63.55 -36.28 -23.16
CA LEU A 5 -63.55 -37.17 -21.96
C LEU A 5 -62.75 -38.50 -22.07
N ARG A 6 -62.00 -39.03 -21.08
CA ARG A 6 -61.93 -38.81 -19.62
C ARG A 6 -60.78 -39.67 -19.01
N ARG A 7 -60.15 -39.16 -17.92
CA ARG A 7 -59.76 -39.84 -16.64
C ARG A 7 -58.47 -40.72 -16.64
N ILE A 8 -57.64 -40.83 -15.60
CA ILE A 8 -57.72 -40.59 -14.13
C ILE A 8 -56.29 -40.53 -13.50
N ALA A 9 -56.15 -39.68 -12.47
CA ALA A 9 -55.27 -39.70 -11.27
C ALA A 9 -53.78 -40.13 -11.31
N LEU A 10 -52.91 -39.29 -10.71
CA LEU A 10 -52.34 -39.55 -9.38
C LEU A 10 -51.77 -38.28 -8.73
N LEU A 11 -52.07 -38.09 -7.44
CA LEU A 11 -51.44 -37.14 -6.52
C LEU A 11 -49.93 -37.38 -6.42
N THR A 12 -49.11 -36.33 -6.39
CA THR A 12 -48.04 -36.21 -5.38
C THR A 12 -47.71 -34.74 -5.13
N SER A 13 -48.01 -34.28 -3.92
CA SER A 13 -47.41 -33.06 -3.36
C SER A 13 -45.90 -33.23 -3.27
N CYS A 14 -45.15 -32.31 -3.86
CA CYS A 14 -43.84 -31.92 -3.35
C CYS A 14 -43.86 -30.41 -3.22
N ALA A 15 -44.10 -29.95 -2.00
CA ALA A 15 -43.75 -28.61 -1.60
C ALA A 15 -42.24 -28.46 -1.79
N LEU A 16 -41.84 -27.78 -2.86
CA LEU A 16 -40.46 -27.34 -3.02
C LEU A 16 -40.26 -26.24 -1.98
N VAL A 17 -39.73 -26.61 -0.82
CA VAL A 17 -39.11 -25.68 0.11
C VAL A 17 -38.01 -24.98 -0.69
N ALA A 18 -38.26 -23.75 -1.09
CA ALA A 18 -37.21 -22.84 -1.55
C ALA A 18 -36.32 -22.56 -0.33
N ALA A 19 -35.37 -23.45 -0.09
CA ALA A 19 -34.22 -23.16 0.75
C ALA A 19 -33.51 -21.99 0.07
N LEU A 20 -33.72 -20.79 0.61
CA LEU A 20 -32.78 -19.69 0.44
C LEU A 20 -31.42 -20.21 0.91
N PHE A 21 -30.63 -20.70 -0.03
CA PHE A 21 -29.19 -20.73 0.11
C PHE A 21 -28.74 -19.28 0.16
N ILE A 22 -28.79 -18.69 1.36
CA ILE A 22 -28.00 -17.52 1.68
C ILE A 22 -26.56 -18.03 1.62
N ALA A 23 -25.94 -17.91 0.46
CA ALA A 23 -24.51 -18.02 0.35
C ALA A 23 -23.93 -17.05 1.39
N PRO A 24 -23.01 -17.48 2.28
CA PRO A 24 -22.35 -16.55 3.17
C PRO A 24 -21.70 -15.48 2.31
N ASP A 25 -22.09 -14.24 2.57
CA ASP A 25 -21.59 -13.06 1.88
C ASP A 25 -20.06 -13.16 1.83
N ALA A 26 -19.49 -13.25 0.62
CA ALA A 26 -18.06 -13.39 0.43
C ALA A 26 -17.26 -12.18 0.95
N GLY A 27 -17.95 -11.14 1.47
CA GLY A 27 -17.41 -9.86 1.90
C GLY A 27 -16.84 -9.78 3.31
N ALA A 28 -17.33 -10.55 4.30
CA ALA A 28 -16.90 -10.40 5.68
C ALA A 28 -15.90 -11.48 6.12
N ARG A 29 -14.65 -11.09 6.44
CA ARG A 29 -13.61 -12.02 6.89
C ARG A 29 -12.73 -11.42 7.98
N GLU A 30 -12.57 -12.15 9.07
CA GLU A 30 -11.63 -11.84 10.13
C GLU A 30 -10.41 -12.76 10.06
N ARG A 31 -9.23 -12.23 10.38
CA ARG A 31 -8.01 -13.01 10.52
C ARG A 31 -7.11 -12.42 11.60
N SER A 32 -6.58 -13.29 12.44
CA SER A 32 -5.58 -12.97 13.44
C SER A 32 -4.24 -13.60 13.06
N ARG A 33 -3.14 -12.90 13.32
CA ARG A 33 -1.77 -13.41 13.17
C ARG A 33 -0.90 -12.85 14.26
N SER A 34 -0.11 -13.69 14.90
CA SER A 34 0.95 -13.29 15.83
C SER A 34 2.31 -13.77 15.33
N GLY A 35 3.39 -13.27 15.94
CA GLY A 35 4.74 -13.73 15.67
C GLY A 35 5.80 -12.96 16.45
N SER A 36 7.06 -13.32 16.27
CA SER A 36 8.21 -12.62 16.83
C SER A 36 9.08 -12.03 15.71
N VAL A 37 9.74 -10.92 16.02
CA VAL A 37 10.70 -10.24 15.14
C VAL A 37 11.97 -10.02 15.93
N THR A 38 13.10 -10.45 15.38
CA THR A 38 14.43 -10.14 15.92
C THR A 38 15.11 -9.16 14.97
N GLY A 39 15.43 -7.97 15.48
CA GLY A 39 16.19 -6.94 14.79
C GLY A 39 17.69 -7.02 15.07
N GLY A 40 18.47 -6.25 14.32
CA GLY A 40 19.92 -6.16 14.54
C GLY A 40 20.29 -5.65 15.94
N ARG A 41 21.42 -6.14 16.47
CA ARG A 41 21.96 -5.87 17.83
C ARG A 41 21.16 -6.51 18.98
N GLY A 42 20.62 -7.72 18.78
CA GLY A 42 19.99 -8.50 19.85
C GLY A 42 18.62 -8.00 20.30
N LYS A 43 18.00 -7.10 19.53
CA LYS A 43 16.68 -6.57 19.85
C LYS A 43 15.62 -7.54 19.36
N SER A 44 14.63 -7.84 20.18
CA SER A 44 13.50 -8.67 19.78
C SER A 44 12.18 -8.02 20.19
N GLY A 45 11.12 -8.44 19.52
CA GLY A 45 9.76 -8.06 19.86
C GLY A 45 8.77 -9.10 19.39
N THR A 46 7.56 -9.05 19.91
CA THR A 46 6.42 -9.83 19.41
C THR A 46 5.42 -8.91 18.78
N PHE A 47 4.63 -9.42 17.84
CA PHE A 47 3.50 -8.69 17.29
C PHE A 47 2.25 -9.55 17.30
N GLU A 48 1.12 -8.88 17.36
CA GLU A 48 -0.19 -9.44 17.10
C GLU A 48 -0.91 -8.53 16.11
N ARG A 49 -1.64 -9.12 15.17
CA ARG A 49 -2.38 -8.41 14.13
C ARG A 49 -3.75 -9.02 13.95
N ASN A 50 -4.76 -8.18 14.07
CA ASN A 50 -6.14 -8.52 13.77
C ASN A 50 -6.57 -7.75 12.52
N VAL A 51 -7.27 -8.40 11.60
CA VAL A 51 -7.79 -7.76 10.40
C VAL A 51 -9.25 -8.16 10.21
N LYS A 52 -10.14 -7.20 10.27
CA LYS A 52 -11.53 -7.33 9.86
C LYS A 52 -11.71 -6.76 8.46
N ARG A 53 -12.37 -7.49 7.57
CA ARG A 53 -12.76 -7.01 6.25
C ARG A 53 -14.25 -7.13 6.10
N GLU A 54 -14.80 -6.15 5.40
CA GLU A 54 -16.16 -6.10 4.88
C GLU A 54 -16.07 -5.70 3.40
N ARG A 55 -17.20 -5.68 2.70
CA ARG A 55 -17.24 -5.42 1.25
C ARG A 55 -16.54 -4.11 0.86
N ASP A 56 -16.72 -3.07 1.66
CA ASP A 56 -16.24 -1.71 1.38
C ASP A 56 -15.35 -1.12 2.47
N ALA A 57 -15.10 -1.90 3.52
CA ALA A 57 -14.28 -1.48 4.63
C ALA A 57 -13.25 -2.54 5.01
N SER A 58 -12.11 -2.11 5.54
CA SER A 58 -11.25 -3.00 6.30
C SER A 58 -10.61 -2.28 7.46
N HIS A 59 -10.62 -2.94 8.60
CA HIS A 59 -9.96 -2.51 9.81
C HIS A 59 -8.79 -3.44 10.10
N ARG A 60 -7.65 -2.87 10.52
CA ARG A 60 -6.49 -3.64 10.95
C ARG A 60 -5.87 -2.98 12.15
N ASP A 61 -5.77 -3.76 13.22
CA ASP A 61 -4.91 -3.43 14.35
C ASP A 61 -3.64 -4.27 14.31
N THR A 62 -2.56 -3.68 14.76
CA THR A 62 -1.30 -4.37 15.00
C THR A 62 -0.69 -3.82 16.27
N THR A 63 -0.45 -4.69 17.24
CA THR A 63 0.29 -4.36 18.46
C THR A 63 1.68 -4.96 18.34
N VAL A 64 2.70 -4.20 18.76
CA VAL A 64 4.10 -4.66 18.78
C VAL A 64 4.66 -4.44 20.17
N ASN A 65 5.13 -5.49 20.80
CA ASN A 65 5.79 -5.46 22.09
C ASN A 65 7.30 -5.54 21.89
N THR A 66 8.04 -4.65 22.53
CA THR A 66 9.51 -4.60 22.48
C THR A 66 10.08 -4.42 23.88
N ASP A 67 11.40 -4.53 24.02
CA ASP A 67 12.17 -4.14 25.21
C ASP A 67 11.89 -2.69 25.66
N LYS A 68 11.46 -1.82 24.74
CA LYS A 68 11.15 -0.40 24.99
C LYS A 68 9.68 -0.13 25.31
N GLY A 69 8.87 -1.16 25.47
CA GLY A 69 7.43 -1.07 25.69
C GLY A 69 6.60 -1.40 24.45
N GLN A 70 5.31 -1.16 24.56
CA GLN A 70 4.30 -1.53 23.57
C GLN A 70 3.97 -0.38 22.62
N GLY A 71 4.02 -0.62 21.31
CA GLY A 71 3.46 0.26 20.29
C GLY A 71 2.26 -0.37 19.62
N SER A 72 1.43 0.45 18.98
CA SER A 72 0.28 -0.02 18.20
C SER A 72 0.17 0.70 16.86
N ARG A 73 -0.48 0.05 15.91
CA ARG A 73 -0.85 0.63 14.62
C ARG A 73 -2.25 0.17 14.22
N THR A 74 -3.12 1.14 14.03
CA THR A 74 -4.46 0.93 13.46
C THR A 74 -4.47 1.43 12.02
N VAL A 75 -5.14 0.70 11.14
CA VAL A 75 -5.33 1.05 9.74
C VAL A 75 -6.77 0.79 9.35
N ASP A 76 -7.45 1.84 8.94
CA ASP A 76 -8.78 1.81 8.38
C ASP A 76 -8.70 2.04 6.88
N THR A 77 -9.56 1.37 6.14
CA THR A 77 -9.75 1.62 4.72
C THR A 77 -11.22 1.55 4.42
N GLU A 78 -11.74 2.58 3.78
CA GLU A 78 -13.11 2.69 3.33
C GLU A 78 -13.10 2.95 1.83
N LYS A 79 -14.10 2.42 1.14
CA LYS A 79 -14.27 2.56 -0.31
C LYS A 79 -15.70 2.99 -0.59
N ASP A 80 -15.84 4.10 -1.29
CA ASP A 80 -17.09 4.45 -1.93
C ASP A 80 -16.98 4.05 -3.42
N ARG A 81 -17.74 3.03 -3.81
CA ARG A 81 -17.74 2.58 -5.22
C ARG A 81 -18.59 3.46 -6.11
N GLU A 82 -19.58 4.16 -5.55
CA GLU A 82 -20.45 5.06 -6.30
C GLU A 82 -19.67 6.34 -6.64
N GLU A 83 -18.95 6.89 -5.67
CA GLU A 83 -18.09 8.06 -5.87
C GLU A 83 -16.70 7.73 -6.46
N GLY A 84 -16.35 6.44 -6.56
CA GLY A 84 -15.03 6.01 -7.05
C GLY A 84 -13.88 6.39 -6.12
N THR A 85 -14.16 6.60 -4.83
CA THR A 85 -13.19 7.02 -3.81
C THR A 85 -12.74 5.87 -2.92
N ALA A 86 -11.51 5.96 -2.40
CA ALA A 86 -11.00 5.07 -1.37
C ALA A 86 -10.14 5.87 -0.38
N THR A 87 -10.54 5.85 0.88
CA THR A 87 -9.85 6.54 1.96
C THR A 87 -9.14 5.53 2.85
N ARG A 88 -7.88 5.79 3.17
CA ARG A 88 -7.07 4.99 4.08
C ARG A 88 -6.53 5.85 5.20
N ASN A 89 -6.96 5.57 6.42
CA ASN A 89 -6.42 6.18 7.62
C ASN A 89 -5.45 5.21 8.29
N ALA A 90 -4.35 5.71 8.84
CA ALA A 90 -3.46 4.90 9.65
C ALA A 90 -2.88 5.72 10.79
N THR A 91 -3.01 5.20 12.01
CA THR A 91 -2.44 5.81 13.21
C THR A 91 -1.44 4.83 13.80
N THR A 92 -0.26 5.32 14.18
CA THR A 92 0.78 4.54 14.86
C THR A 92 1.11 5.22 16.17
N THR A 93 0.87 4.53 17.29
CA THR A 93 1.25 4.97 18.63
C THR A 93 2.57 4.30 19.00
N LEU A 94 3.56 5.12 19.33
CA LEU A 94 4.87 4.67 19.77
C LEU A 94 4.84 4.26 21.26
N PRO A 95 5.81 3.47 21.74
CA PRO A 95 5.90 3.08 23.16
C PRO A 95 5.96 4.26 24.15
N ASN A 96 6.36 5.45 23.70
CA ASN A 96 6.35 6.66 24.51
C ASN A 96 5.02 7.42 24.46
N GLY A 97 3.96 6.83 23.91
CA GLY A 97 2.62 7.42 23.79
C GLY A 97 2.44 8.42 22.65
N LYS A 98 3.51 8.85 21.97
CA LYS A 98 3.40 9.77 20.83
C LYS A 98 2.80 9.08 19.62
N THR A 99 1.98 9.80 18.85
CA THR A 99 1.23 9.25 17.71
C THR A 99 1.65 9.89 16.38
N ALA A 100 1.83 9.06 15.36
CA ALA A 100 1.91 9.51 13.97
C ALA A 100 0.65 9.06 13.23
N ALA A 101 0.10 9.92 12.39
CA ALA A 101 -1.08 9.63 11.59
C ALA A 101 -0.81 9.85 10.11
N SER A 102 -1.49 9.11 9.26
CA SER A 102 -1.55 9.37 7.82
C SER A 102 -2.95 9.13 7.31
N GLN A 103 -3.45 10.03 6.48
CA GLN A 103 -4.66 9.85 5.70
C GLN A 103 -4.27 9.83 4.23
N THR A 104 -4.92 8.98 3.43
CA THR A 104 -4.77 9.00 1.98
C THR A 104 -6.12 8.75 1.34
N THR A 105 -6.56 9.69 0.51
CA THR A 105 -7.76 9.55 -0.30
C THR A 105 -7.34 9.37 -1.74
N THR A 106 -7.89 8.38 -2.41
CA THR A 106 -7.71 8.16 -3.85
C THR A 106 -9.05 8.25 -4.52
N THR A 107 -9.17 9.06 -5.57
CA THR A 107 -10.40 9.24 -6.33
C THR A 107 -10.14 8.89 -7.78
N ARG A 108 -11.02 8.08 -8.37
CA ARG A 108 -11.10 7.89 -9.81
C ARG A 108 -12.11 8.89 -10.36
N ASN A 109 -11.65 9.79 -11.22
CA ASN A 109 -12.49 10.81 -11.82
C ASN A 109 -13.13 10.30 -13.11
N ASP A 110 -14.23 10.93 -13.52
CA ASP A 110 -14.99 10.57 -14.72
C ASP A 110 -14.21 10.82 -16.02
N ASP A 111 -13.26 11.76 -16.00
CA ASP A 111 -12.35 12.07 -17.11
C ASP A 111 -11.23 11.02 -17.29
N GLY A 112 -11.24 9.95 -16.50
CA GLY A 112 -10.25 8.88 -16.53
C GLY A 112 -8.97 9.16 -15.74
N THR A 113 -8.86 10.32 -15.10
CA THR A 113 -7.73 10.63 -14.21
C THR A 113 -7.90 9.99 -12.83
N VAL A 114 -6.79 9.88 -12.10
CA VAL A 114 -6.77 9.45 -10.70
C VAL A 114 -6.11 10.51 -9.85
N THR A 115 -6.84 11.05 -8.87
CA THR A 115 -6.30 11.98 -7.88
C THR A 115 -5.98 11.26 -6.58
N ILE A 116 -4.93 11.70 -5.90
CA ILE A 116 -4.50 11.19 -4.60
C ILE A 116 -4.18 12.38 -3.71
N HIS A 117 -4.95 12.52 -2.63
CA HIS A 117 -4.60 13.40 -1.53
C HIS A 117 -3.98 12.58 -0.40
N ARG A 118 -2.94 13.10 0.25
CA ARG A 118 -2.32 12.46 1.41
C ARG A 118 -1.86 13.47 2.42
N ASP A 119 -2.24 13.26 3.68
CA ASP A 119 -1.64 13.91 4.84
C ASP A 119 -0.80 12.92 5.64
N ASN A 120 0.32 13.39 6.18
CA ASN A 120 1.11 12.67 7.18
C ASN A 120 1.47 13.62 8.31
N THR A 121 1.01 13.30 9.52
CA THR A 121 1.35 13.99 10.75
C THR A 121 2.32 13.14 11.55
N GLY A 122 3.50 13.67 11.84
CA GLY A 122 4.52 12.98 12.63
C GLY A 122 4.22 12.97 14.13
N PRO A 123 4.99 12.20 14.93
CA PRO A 123 4.87 12.12 16.40
C PRO A 123 5.01 13.45 17.16
N ASN A 124 5.50 14.50 16.49
CA ASN A 124 5.66 15.83 17.04
C ASN A 124 4.59 16.82 16.55
N GLY A 125 3.51 16.33 15.91
CA GLY A 125 2.38 17.15 15.44
C GLY A 125 2.62 17.89 14.12
N GLN A 126 3.80 17.81 13.54
CA GLN A 126 4.12 18.41 12.25
C GLN A 126 3.49 17.62 11.10
N THR A 127 2.77 18.31 10.22
CA THR A 127 2.05 17.71 9.08
C THR A 127 2.71 18.07 7.76
N SER A 128 2.79 17.09 6.87
CA SER A 128 3.10 17.27 5.45
C SER A 128 1.95 16.72 4.62
N SER A 129 1.66 17.35 3.49
CA SER A 129 0.62 16.89 2.58
C SER A 129 1.13 16.73 1.15
N MET A 130 0.37 15.98 0.35
CA MET A 130 0.64 15.80 -1.06
C MET A 130 -0.68 15.66 -1.82
N ASP A 131 -0.80 16.44 -2.89
CA ASP A 131 -1.81 16.28 -3.91
C ASP A 131 -1.16 15.73 -5.17
N LYS A 132 -1.80 14.76 -5.81
CA LYS A 132 -1.27 14.11 -7.01
C LYS A 132 -2.38 13.79 -7.98
N THR A 133 -2.17 14.13 -9.24
CA THR A 133 -3.02 13.68 -10.36
C THR A 133 -2.22 12.78 -11.27
N ALA A 134 -2.83 11.68 -11.71
CA ALA A 134 -2.26 10.78 -12.71
C ALA A 134 -3.24 10.61 -13.87
N THR A 135 -2.74 10.83 -15.08
CA THR A 135 -3.52 10.77 -16.34
C THR A 135 -2.88 9.76 -17.26
N LYS A 136 -3.68 8.81 -17.76
CA LYS A 136 -3.21 7.87 -18.78
C LYS A 136 -3.28 8.54 -20.14
N ASN A 137 -2.19 8.49 -20.90
CA ASN A 137 -2.08 9.06 -22.23
C ASN A 137 -2.40 8.00 -23.31
N ASP A 138 -2.71 8.46 -24.52
CA ASP A 138 -3.07 7.60 -25.66
C ASP A 138 -1.93 6.67 -26.09
N ASP A 139 -0.67 7.10 -25.91
CA ASP A 139 0.53 6.31 -26.19
C ASP A 139 0.82 5.22 -25.14
N GLY A 140 -0.04 5.10 -24.11
CA GLY A 140 0.10 4.13 -23.03
C GLY A 140 0.99 4.59 -21.87
N THR A 141 1.59 5.78 -21.95
CA THR A 141 2.31 6.40 -20.84
C THR A 141 1.34 6.99 -19.81
N VAL A 142 1.87 7.40 -18.65
CA VAL A 142 1.10 8.06 -17.60
C VAL A 142 1.78 9.36 -17.20
N SER A 143 1.12 10.48 -17.43
CA SER A 143 1.51 11.79 -16.92
C SER A 143 1.12 11.89 -15.44
N VAL A 144 2.01 12.42 -14.62
CA VAL A 144 1.81 12.61 -13.19
C VAL A 144 2.23 14.02 -12.81
N HIS A 145 1.30 14.75 -12.22
CA HIS A 145 1.54 16.01 -11.53
C HIS A 145 1.40 15.77 -10.03
N ALA A 146 2.30 16.31 -9.21
CA ALA A 146 2.20 16.20 -7.77
C ALA A 146 2.73 17.45 -7.06
N ASP A 147 1.94 18.00 -6.16
CA ASP A 147 2.33 19.06 -5.24
C ASP A 147 2.60 18.46 -3.87
N HIS A 148 3.72 18.85 -3.27
CA HIS A 148 4.14 18.45 -1.94
C HIS A 148 4.18 19.69 -1.06
N ASN A 149 3.51 19.62 0.09
CA ASN A 149 3.57 20.65 1.13
C ASN A 149 4.34 20.10 2.32
N LEU A 150 5.48 20.71 2.64
CA LEU A 150 6.35 20.28 3.71
C LEU A 150 5.97 20.96 5.04
N PRO A 151 6.33 20.36 6.19
CA PRO A 151 5.91 20.90 7.48
C PRO A 151 6.51 22.26 7.84
N ASN A 152 7.54 22.70 7.14
CA ASN A 152 8.16 24.02 7.27
C ASN A 152 7.49 25.08 6.37
N GLY A 153 6.42 24.73 5.64
CA GLY A 153 5.72 25.61 4.70
C GLY A 153 6.36 25.70 3.32
N GLU A 154 7.50 25.02 3.08
CA GLU A 154 8.05 24.90 1.74
C GLU A 154 7.19 23.95 0.89
N THR A 155 7.15 24.21 -0.41
CA THR A 155 6.44 23.35 -1.35
C THR A 155 7.36 22.84 -2.44
N ALA A 156 6.98 21.71 -3.05
CA ALA A 156 7.62 21.20 -4.25
C ALA A 156 6.59 20.62 -5.21
N THR A 157 6.66 21.05 -6.47
CA THR A 157 5.85 20.52 -7.57
C THR A 157 6.71 19.56 -8.38
N VAL A 158 6.14 18.44 -8.77
CA VAL A 158 6.79 17.37 -9.52
C VAL A 158 5.92 16.95 -10.69
N ASP A 159 6.44 17.14 -11.90
CA ASP A 159 5.85 16.66 -13.13
C ASP A 159 6.68 15.51 -13.69
N LYS A 160 6.06 14.41 -14.05
CA LYS A 160 6.76 13.28 -14.68
C LYS A 160 5.87 12.44 -15.58
N THR A 161 6.49 11.78 -16.54
CA THR A 161 5.86 10.79 -17.41
C THR A 161 6.40 9.41 -17.07
N LEU A 162 5.52 8.43 -16.91
CA LEU A 162 5.86 7.03 -16.64
C LEU A 162 5.61 6.21 -17.91
N ALA A 163 6.58 5.37 -18.27
CA ALA A 163 6.44 4.40 -19.35
C ALA A 163 6.62 2.97 -18.80
N LYS A 164 5.80 2.03 -19.27
CA LYS A 164 5.96 0.61 -18.92
C LYS A 164 7.11 0.02 -19.73
N THR A 165 7.90 -0.85 -19.12
CA THR A 165 8.91 -1.67 -19.79
C THR A 165 8.60 -3.14 -19.60
N ASP A 166 9.30 -4.02 -20.32
CA ASP A 166 9.10 -5.47 -20.23
C ASP A 166 9.29 -6.00 -18.80
N THR A 167 10.25 -5.44 -18.06
CA THR A 167 10.61 -5.87 -16.70
C THR A 167 10.14 -4.89 -15.61
N GLY A 168 9.47 -3.79 -15.97
CA GLY A 168 9.00 -2.82 -14.99
C GLY A 168 8.51 -1.51 -15.58
N ARG A 169 9.18 -0.40 -15.23
CA ARG A 169 8.81 0.94 -15.71
C ARG A 169 9.97 1.92 -15.60
N THR A 170 9.94 2.93 -16.46
CA THR A 170 10.77 4.14 -16.34
C THR A 170 9.88 5.33 -15.98
N ALA A 171 10.50 6.39 -15.46
CA ALA A 171 9.87 7.67 -15.27
C ALA A 171 10.87 8.80 -15.46
N THR A 172 10.51 9.82 -16.23
CA THR A 172 11.31 11.03 -16.43
C THR A 172 10.48 12.25 -16.09
N GLY A 173 11.11 13.29 -15.55
CA GLY A 173 10.36 14.47 -15.14
C GLY A 173 11.22 15.58 -14.59
N THR A 174 10.55 16.57 -14.03
CA THR A 174 11.13 17.75 -13.42
C THR A 174 10.53 17.99 -12.05
N TYR A 175 11.25 18.76 -11.25
CA TYR A 175 10.70 19.31 -10.01
C TYR A 175 11.02 20.80 -9.90
N THR A 176 10.19 21.50 -9.14
CA THR A 176 10.38 22.90 -8.76
C THR A 176 10.02 23.05 -7.29
N THR A 177 10.75 23.85 -6.53
CA THR A 177 10.46 24.15 -5.12
C THR A 177 9.98 25.59 -4.97
N SER A 178 9.29 25.88 -3.86
CA SER A 178 8.90 27.26 -3.49
C SER A 178 10.08 28.21 -3.32
N THR A 179 11.30 27.68 -3.14
CA THR A 179 12.55 28.46 -3.07
C THR A 179 13.16 28.76 -4.44
N GLY A 180 12.48 28.41 -5.54
CA GLY A 180 12.92 28.63 -6.91
C GLY A 180 13.93 27.60 -7.42
N LYS A 181 14.27 26.59 -6.61
CA LYS A 181 15.13 25.49 -7.04
C LYS A 181 14.36 24.56 -7.94
N ASN A 182 15.03 24.05 -8.96
CA ASN A 182 14.45 23.13 -9.92
C ASN A 182 15.47 22.08 -10.33
N GLY A 183 15.03 21.12 -11.13
CA GLY A 183 15.89 20.05 -11.61
C GLY A 183 15.11 18.96 -12.31
N THR A 184 15.83 17.92 -12.70
CA THR A 184 15.27 16.75 -13.38
C THR A 184 15.29 15.53 -12.48
N LEU A 185 14.39 14.60 -12.78
CA LEU A 185 14.34 13.30 -12.15
C LEU A 185 14.23 12.22 -13.22
N GLU A 186 14.96 11.14 -13.01
CA GLU A 186 14.83 9.91 -13.78
C GLU A 186 14.68 8.75 -12.81
N THR A 187 13.88 7.76 -13.15
CA THR A 187 13.68 6.59 -12.30
C THR A 187 13.45 5.35 -13.13
N ASP A 188 14.22 4.32 -12.85
CA ASP A 188 14.04 2.99 -13.39
C ASP A 188 13.62 2.02 -12.30
N VAL A 189 12.56 1.27 -12.57
CA VAL A 189 12.13 0.15 -11.74
C VAL A 189 12.27 -1.12 -12.55
N VAL A 190 13.05 -2.06 -12.02
CA VAL A 190 13.23 -3.39 -12.59
C VAL A 190 12.70 -4.42 -11.59
N ASN A 191 11.79 -5.26 -12.05
CA ASN A 191 11.32 -6.42 -11.30
C ASN A 191 11.92 -7.68 -11.95
N ALA A 192 12.53 -8.51 -11.13
CA ALA A 192 13.07 -9.82 -11.50
C ALA A 192 12.54 -10.85 -10.50
N ASP A 193 12.74 -12.14 -10.78
CA ASP A 193 12.31 -13.19 -9.86
C ASP A 193 13.00 -13.03 -8.50
N GLY A 194 12.20 -12.93 -7.45
CA GLY A 194 12.68 -12.74 -6.08
C GLY A 194 13.36 -11.37 -5.80
N SER A 195 13.35 -10.42 -6.75
CA SER A 195 14.05 -9.14 -6.58
C SER A 195 13.34 -7.96 -7.25
N ARG A 196 13.45 -6.79 -6.63
CA ARG A 196 12.99 -5.52 -7.19
C ARG A 196 14.03 -4.44 -6.94
N SER A 197 14.52 -3.83 -8.02
CA SER A 197 15.38 -2.65 -7.97
C SER A 197 14.62 -1.39 -8.36
N LYS A 198 14.92 -0.28 -7.69
CA LYS A 198 14.52 1.07 -8.07
C LYS A 198 15.75 1.95 -8.06
N THR A 199 16.18 2.42 -9.23
CA THR A 199 17.19 3.46 -9.39
C THR A 199 16.49 4.79 -9.61
N THR A 200 16.95 5.84 -8.94
CA THR A 200 16.47 7.20 -9.16
C THR A 200 17.66 8.12 -9.30
N TYR A 201 17.68 8.93 -10.36
CA TYR A 201 18.60 10.04 -10.52
C TYR A 201 17.84 11.34 -10.24
N VAL A 202 18.50 12.26 -9.55
CA VAL A 202 18.01 13.62 -9.35
C VAL A 202 19.15 14.55 -9.73
N GLN A 203 18.93 15.39 -10.73
CA GLN A 203 19.87 16.43 -11.11
C GLN A 203 19.31 17.78 -10.69
N THR A 204 20.12 18.58 -10.00
CA THR A 204 19.77 19.92 -9.55
C THR A 204 20.03 20.97 -10.63
N ASP A 205 19.47 22.18 -10.42
CA ASP A 205 19.68 23.37 -11.26
C ASP A 205 21.15 23.75 -11.45
N ASP A 206 22.02 23.43 -10.48
CA ASP A 206 23.48 23.61 -10.55
C ASP A 206 24.23 22.45 -11.23
N GLY A 207 23.50 21.49 -11.81
CA GLY A 207 24.03 20.38 -12.59
C GLY A 207 24.54 19.19 -11.75
N LYS A 208 24.48 19.26 -10.42
CA LYS A 208 24.88 18.14 -9.54
C LYS A 208 23.86 17.01 -9.61
N THR A 209 24.35 15.78 -9.61
CA THR A 209 23.49 14.59 -9.71
C THR A 209 23.63 13.71 -8.48
N TRP A 210 22.50 13.27 -7.95
CA TRP A 210 22.40 12.25 -6.93
C TRP A 210 21.80 10.99 -7.54
N GLN A 211 22.39 9.84 -7.24
CA GLN A 211 21.80 8.54 -7.57
C GLN A 211 21.33 7.85 -6.30
N ARG A 212 20.15 7.25 -6.34
CA ARG A 212 19.66 6.40 -5.27
C ARG A 212 19.15 5.08 -5.82
N VAL A 213 19.81 4.00 -5.44
CA VAL A 213 19.42 2.63 -5.76
C VAL A 213 18.78 2.00 -4.53
N VAL A 214 17.61 1.40 -4.71
CA VAL A 214 16.93 0.59 -3.69
C VAL A 214 16.68 -0.79 -4.26
N THR A 215 17.33 -1.79 -3.69
CA THR A 215 17.11 -3.19 -4.05
C THR A 215 16.40 -3.88 -2.90
N THR A 216 15.33 -4.60 -3.22
CA THR A 216 14.62 -5.48 -2.28
C THR A 216 14.64 -6.89 -2.83
N THR A 217 15.25 -7.82 -2.11
CA THR A 217 15.29 -9.24 -2.44
C THR A 217 14.47 -10.03 -1.43
N ALA A 218 13.78 -11.07 -1.91
CA ALA A 218 13.03 -11.99 -1.08
C ALA A 218 13.40 -13.43 -1.47
N GLY A 219 13.77 -14.23 -0.49
CA GLY A 219 14.16 -15.63 -0.63
C GLY A 219 14.31 -16.29 0.73
N ASP A 220 14.04 -17.59 0.83
CA ASP A 220 14.26 -18.39 2.04
C ASP A 220 13.65 -17.79 3.33
N GLY A 221 12.40 -17.32 3.23
CA GLY A 221 11.69 -16.68 4.35
C GLY A 221 12.29 -15.35 4.80
N THR A 222 13.26 -14.79 4.07
CA THR A 222 13.95 -13.55 4.39
C THR A 222 13.70 -12.49 3.32
N VAL A 223 13.55 -11.26 3.77
CA VAL A 223 13.47 -10.07 2.91
C VAL A 223 14.62 -9.15 3.27
N THR A 224 15.47 -8.84 2.31
CA THR A 224 16.58 -7.90 2.46
C THR A 224 16.34 -6.68 1.61
N ARG A 225 16.59 -5.50 2.19
CA ARG A 225 16.49 -4.22 1.52
C ARG A 225 17.80 -3.45 1.66
N THR A 226 18.45 -3.20 0.54
CA THR A 226 19.66 -2.39 0.45
C THR A 226 19.32 -1.05 -0.19
N VAL A 227 19.86 0.04 0.35
CA VAL A 227 19.77 1.38 -0.21
C VAL A 227 21.18 1.93 -0.35
N THR A 228 21.54 2.26 -1.58
CA THR A 228 22.80 2.94 -1.90
C THR A 228 22.46 4.32 -2.44
N VAL A 229 23.09 5.34 -1.89
CA VAL A 229 23.01 6.73 -2.37
C VAL A 229 24.40 7.14 -2.83
N VAL A 230 24.54 7.52 -4.08
CA VAL A 230 25.78 8.10 -4.62
C VAL A 230 25.61 9.61 -4.64
N ASP A 231 26.55 10.32 -4.03
CA ASP A 231 26.56 11.78 -3.99
C ASP A 231 27.10 12.38 -5.31
N PRO A 232 27.08 13.71 -5.49
CA PRO A 232 27.59 14.37 -6.69
C PRO A 232 29.11 14.26 -6.89
N ASN A 233 29.84 13.71 -5.92
CA ASN A 233 31.27 13.44 -5.99
C ASN A 233 31.55 11.94 -6.22
N ASP A 234 30.53 11.18 -6.63
CA ASP A 234 30.58 9.74 -6.87
C ASP A 234 30.88 8.90 -5.60
N VAL A 235 30.61 9.43 -4.41
CA VAL A 235 30.82 8.73 -3.15
C VAL A 235 29.56 7.93 -2.77
N PRO A 236 29.64 6.59 -2.64
CA PRO A 236 28.50 5.78 -2.25
C PRO A 236 28.30 5.72 -0.73
N HIS A 237 27.04 5.81 -0.31
CA HIS A 237 26.57 5.63 1.06
C HIS A 237 25.53 4.51 1.09
N GLU A 238 25.84 3.42 1.79
CA GLU A 238 24.98 2.24 1.85
C GLU A 238 24.30 2.08 3.22
N ARG A 239 23.04 1.63 3.20
CA ARG A 239 22.39 0.99 4.34
C ARG A 239 21.71 -0.30 3.91
N THR A 240 21.78 -1.32 4.76
CA THR A 240 21.08 -2.60 4.55
C THR A 240 20.22 -2.94 5.75
N ALA A 241 19.01 -3.44 5.49
CA ALA A 241 18.09 -3.94 6.50
C ALA A 241 17.55 -5.31 6.07
N THR A 242 17.56 -6.27 6.98
CA THR A 242 17.06 -7.63 6.75
C THR A 242 15.93 -7.93 7.72
N THR A 243 14.91 -8.63 7.24
CA THR A 243 13.79 -9.12 8.05
C THR A 243 13.53 -10.58 7.71
N THR A 244 13.52 -11.44 8.72
CA THR A 244 13.14 -12.84 8.58
C THR A 244 11.68 -13.00 8.97
N VAL A 245 10.95 -13.78 8.18
CA VAL A 245 9.55 -14.14 8.39
C VAL A 245 9.51 -15.60 8.84
N THR A 246 9.31 -15.82 10.12
CA THR A 246 9.02 -17.15 10.65
C THR A 246 7.51 -17.36 10.62
N THR A 247 7.05 -18.38 9.91
CA THR A 247 5.67 -18.85 10.01
C THR A 247 5.62 -19.99 11.01
N GLU A 248 4.92 -19.81 12.13
CA GLU A 248 4.60 -20.93 13.03
C GLU A 248 3.60 -21.86 12.31
N PRO A 249 3.78 -23.19 12.36
CA PRO A 249 2.79 -24.12 11.83
C PRO A 249 1.43 -23.91 12.53
N PRO A 250 0.31 -24.17 11.85
CA PRO A 250 -1.01 -24.09 12.48
C PRO A 250 -1.03 -24.99 13.72
N GLN A 251 -1.46 -24.44 14.86
CA GLN A 251 -1.71 -25.20 16.07
C GLN A 251 -2.75 -26.28 15.72
N THR A 252 -2.35 -27.55 15.73
CA THR A 252 -3.28 -28.66 15.63
C THR A 252 -4.03 -28.75 16.95
N ASP A 253 -5.35 -28.56 16.93
CA ASP A 253 -6.20 -28.81 18.09
C ASP A 253 -5.92 -30.22 18.63
N PRO A 254 -5.80 -30.40 19.96
CA PRO A 254 -5.69 -31.74 20.52
C PRO A 254 -6.96 -32.51 20.16
N ALA A 255 -6.79 -33.67 19.53
CA ALA A 255 -7.88 -34.58 19.26
C ALA A 255 -8.59 -34.93 20.57
N HIS A 256 -9.85 -34.53 20.69
CA HIS A 256 -10.77 -34.98 21.73
C HIS A 256 -11.26 -36.39 21.44
#